data_AF-A0A0Q8EPS6-F1
#
_entry.id   AF-A0A0Q8EPS6-F1
#
_cell.length_a   1.000
_cell.length_b   1.000
_cell.length_c   1.000
_cell.angle_alpha   90.00
_cell.angle_beta   90.00
_cell.angle_gamma   90.00
#
_symmetry.space_group_name_H-M   'P 1'
#
loop_
_entity.id
_entity.type
_entity.pdbx_description
1 polymer ?
#
loop_
_entity_poly.entity_id
_entity_poly.type
_entity_poly.pdbx_seq_one_letter_code
_entity_poly.pdbx_strand_id
1 'polypeptide(L)'
;MHVSTCLFIALSLLSAALPANAQNAELAAIHDADQAARSTPAEIDWTVLLPEDRRRRERVQELLSAGEARAAIDYYHAAMVFQHGENLDDFRLAHALSTIAMSLEPEEKQYRWLTAASWDRIMATQLQPQWYGTQFHSDDKGMFLYPVADGVVSDEDRKAMQVPTLAETRARLEELAKMNGQTVNPDPPTIEELRRARQAWSKD
;
A
#
# COMPACT_ATOMS: atom_id res chain seq x y z
N MET A 1 -16.64 17.65 -72.31
CA MET A 1 -15.54 16.98 -71.59
C MET A 1 -14.93 17.98 -70.61
N HIS A 2 -15.35 17.95 -69.35
CA HIS A 2 -14.69 18.71 -68.27
C HIS A 2 -14.36 17.72 -67.16
N VAL A 3 -13.05 17.53 -66.92
CA VAL A 3 -12.53 16.70 -65.83
C VAL A 3 -12.31 17.63 -64.64
N SER A 4 -13.15 17.52 -63.62
CA SER A 4 -12.93 18.16 -62.33
C SER A 4 -11.95 17.32 -61.52
N THR A 5 -10.74 17.84 -61.34
CA THR A 5 -9.73 17.28 -60.45
C THR A 5 -10.06 17.70 -59.02
N CYS A 6 -10.66 16.81 -58.22
CA CYS A 6 -10.82 17.01 -56.79
C CYS A 6 -9.49 16.73 -56.08
N LEU A 7 -8.83 17.78 -55.63
CA LEU A 7 -7.69 17.72 -54.72
C LEU A 7 -8.21 17.42 -53.30
N PHE A 8 -8.11 16.17 -52.86
CA PHE A 8 -8.34 15.83 -51.45
C PHE A 8 -7.09 16.18 -50.64
N ILE A 9 -7.17 17.27 -49.88
CA ILE A 9 -6.19 17.59 -48.84
C ILE A 9 -6.47 16.65 -47.67
N ALA A 10 -5.67 15.61 -47.52
CA ALA A 10 -5.68 14.77 -46.32
C ALA A 10 -5.09 15.57 -45.15
N LEU A 11 -5.95 16.04 -44.24
CA LEU A 11 -5.53 16.66 -42.99
C LEU A 11 -5.10 15.55 -42.02
N SER A 12 -3.81 15.21 -42.02
CA SER A 12 -3.21 14.30 -41.05
C SER A 12 -3.19 14.99 -39.68
N LEU A 13 -4.16 14.67 -38.83
CA LEU A 13 -4.10 14.98 -37.41
C LEU A 13 -2.98 14.15 -36.80
N LEU A 14 -1.80 14.74 -36.66
CA LEU A 14 -0.72 14.19 -35.87
C LEU A 14 -1.12 14.31 -34.40
N SER A 15 -1.89 13.34 -33.90
CA SER A 15 -2.09 13.18 -32.46
C SER A 15 -0.73 12.88 -31.87
N ALA A 16 -0.14 13.85 -31.17
CA ALA A 16 0.99 13.59 -30.30
C ALA A 16 0.51 12.62 -29.22
N ALA A 17 0.75 11.33 -29.43
CA ALA A 17 0.57 10.33 -28.39
C ALA A 17 1.51 10.74 -27.26
N LEU A 18 0.95 11.16 -26.12
CA LEU A 18 1.71 11.19 -24.87
C LEU A 18 2.36 9.81 -24.73
N PRO A 19 3.65 9.73 -24.34
CA PRO A 19 4.30 8.43 -24.21
C PRO A 19 3.44 7.57 -23.28
N ALA A 20 3.19 6.32 -23.67
CA ALA A 20 2.32 5.39 -22.94
C ALA A 20 2.75 5.14 -21.48
N ASN A 21 3.92 5.66 -21.09
CA ASN A 21 4.53 5.56 -19.77
C ASN A 21 4.63 6.92 -19.04
N ALA A 22 3.95 7.97 -19.51
CA ALA A 22 3.88 9.22 -18.75
C ALA A 22 3.05 9.00 -17.47
N GLN A 23 3.64 9.30 -16.32
CA GLN A 23 2.97 9.28 -15.03
C GLN A 23 1.72 10.17 -15.03
N ASN A 24 0.67 9.69 -14.38
CA ASN A 24 -0.52 10.47 -14.09
C ASN A 24 -0.23 11.50 -12.98
N ALA A 25 -0.22 12.78 -13.34
CA ALA A 25 0.10 13.86 -12.42
C ALA A 25 -0.88 13.98 -11.23
N GLU A 26 -2.15 13.60 -11.42
CA GLU A 26 -3.13 13.65 -10.34
C GLU A 26 -2.92 12.52 -9.33
N LEU A 27 -2.68 11.28 -9.80
CA LEU A 27 -2.32 10.17 -8.91
C LEU A 27 -1.04 10.47 -8.13
N ALA A 28 -0.05 11.10 -8.76
CA ALA A 28 1.16 11.58 -8.08
C ALA A 28 0.85 12.61 -6.99
N ALA A 29 0.05 13.63 -7.29
CA ALA A 29 -0.33 14.63 -6.30
C ALA A 29 -1.11 14.05 -5.12
N ILE A 30 -2.01 13.08 -5.36
CA ILE A 30 -2.77 12.41 -4.29
C ILE A 30 -1.82 11.59 -3.40
N HIS A 31 -0.91 10.83 -4.00
CA HIS A 31 0.11 10.09 -3.27
C HIS A 31 0.99 11.02 -2.42
N ASP A 32 1.49 12.11 -2.99
CA ASP A 32 2.35 13.04 -2.28
C ASP A 32 1.63 13.68 -1.09
N ALA A 33 0.35 14.03 -1.25
CA ALA A 33 -0.49 14.52 -0.16
C ALA A 33 -0.73 13.46 0.92
N ASP A 34 -0.94 12.20 0.53
CA ASP A 34 -1.09 11.07 1.45
C ASP A 34 0.17 10.85 2.31
N GLN A 35 1.35 10.87 1.68
CA GLN A 35 2.63 10.68 2.37
C GLN A 35 3.00 11.89 3.23
N ALA A 36 2.79 13.11 2.73
CA ALA A 36 3.08 14.34 3.46
C ALA A 36 2.28 14.44 4.77
N ALA A 37 1.03 13.97 4.78
CA ALA A 37 0.19 13.97 5.98
C ALA A 37 0.71 13.04 7.10
N ARG A 38 1.74 12.22 6.81
CA ARG A 38 2.33 11.24 7.73
C ARG A 38 3.80 11.52 8.04
N SER A 39 4.33 12.68 7.66
CA SER A 39 5.76 13.00 7.83
C SER A 39 6.20 13.08 9.29
N THR A 40 5.26 13.33 10.21
CA THR A 40 5.53 13.46 11.65
C THR A 40 4.60 12.54 12.46
N PRO A 41 4.91 11.23 12.56
CA PRO A 41 3.99 10.23 13.11
C PRO A 41 3.45 10.52 14.51
N ALA A 42 4.26 11.09 15.40
CA ALA A 42 3.88 11.42 16.76
C ALA A 42 2.86 12.58 16.88
N GLU A 43 2.65 13.35 15.80
CA GLU A 43 1.80 14.55 15.78
C GLU A 43 0.56 14.37 14.89
N ILE A 44 0.31 13.16 14.38
CA ILE A 44 -0.82 12.89 13.49
C ILE A 44 -2.15 13.07 14.24
N ASP A 45 -2.98 14.00 13.75
CA ASP A 45 -4.38 14.07 14.12
C ASP A 45 -5.21 13.10 13.27
N TRP A 46 -5.45 11.92 13.83
CA TRP A 46 -6.25 10.87 13.18
C TRP A 46 -7.69 11.29 12.89
N THR A 47 -8.24 12.26 13.61
CA THR A 47 -9.62 12.75 13.36
C THR A 47 -9.71 13.58 12.08
N VAL A 48 -8.57 14.15 11.65
CA VAL A 48 -8.43 14.87 10.39
C VAL A 48 -7.95 13.94 9.27
N LEU A 49 -6.94 13.11 9.55
CA LEU A 49 -6.31 12.27 8.54
C LEU A 49 -7.26 11.22 7.96
N LEU A 50 -8.05 10.53 8.81
CA LEU A 50 -8.92 9.45 8.35
C LEU A 50 -9.99 9.92 7.33
N PRO A 51 -10.72 11.03 7.55
CA PRO A 51 -11.59 11.60 6.52
C PRO A 51 -10.88 11.99 5.23
N GLU A 52 -9.65 12.51 5.31
CA GLU A 52 -8.87 12.86 4.12
C GLU A 52 -8.44 11.64 3.33
N ASP A 53 -7.96 10.59 4.00
CA ASP A 53 -7.59 9.33 3.34
C ASP A 53 -8.78 8.71 2.62
N ARG A 54 -9.97 8.79 3.20
CA ARG A 54 -11.19 8.34 2.54
C ARG A 54 -11.45 9.11 1.25
N ARG A 55 -11.35 10.45 1.27
CA ARG A 55 -11.49 11.29 0.06
C ARG A 55 -10.42 10.97 -0.98
N ARG A 56 -9.17 10.74 -0.56
CA ARG A 56 -8.10 10.31 -1.46
C ARG A 56 -8.43 8.97 -2.11
N ARG A 57 -8.88 7.97 -1.34
CA ARG A 57 -9.31 6.65 -1.87
C ARG A 57 -10.47 6.76 -2.85
N GLU A 58 -11.49 7.56 -2.53
CA GLU A 58 -12.63 7.83 -3.42
C GLU A 58 -12.13 8.41 -4.76
N ARG A 59 -11.24 9.41 -4.71
CA ARG A 59 -10.71 10.01 -5.93
C ARG A 59 -9.81 9.07 -6.74
N VAL A 60 -8.95 8.29 -6.08
CA VAL A 60 -8.14 7.27 -6.75
C VAL A 60 -9.03 6.22 -7.41
N GLN A 61 -10.13 5.81 -6.77
CA GLN A 61 -11.08 4.85 -7.35
C GLN A 61 -11.72 5.38 -8.64
N GLU A 62 -12.07 6.66 -8.70
CA GLU A 62 -12.58 7.29 -9.92
C GLU A 62 -11.55 7.25 -11.05
N LEU A 63 -10.29 7.60 -10.77
CA LEU A 63 -9.19 7.58 -11.73
C LEU A 63 -8.90 6.17 -12.25
N LEU A 64 -8.88 5.17 -11.36
CA LEU A 64 -8.73 3.76 -11.74
C LEU A 64 -9.87 3.30 -12.65
N SER A 65 -11.11 3.66 -12.30
CA SER A 65 -12.31 3.28 -13.08
C SER A 65 -12.36 3.94 -14.46
N ALA A 66 -11.75 5.11 -14.60
CA ALA A 66 -11.59 5.82 -15.87
C ALA A 66 -10.40 5.32 -16.72
N GLY A 67 -9.59 4.37 -16.21
CA GLY A 67 -8.41 3.87 -16.93
C GLY A 67 -7.26 4.88 -16.99
N GLU A 68 -7.14 5.71 -15.96
CA GLU A 68 -6.13 6.78 -15.89
C GLU A 68 -4.79 6.34 -15.28
N ALA A 69 -4.73 5.17 -14.65
CA ALA A 69 -3.47 4.52 -14.27
C ALA A 69 -2.93 3.72 -15.46
N ARG A 70 -1.74 4.09 -15.96
CA ARG A 70 -1.18 3.52 -17.21
C ARG A 70 0.28 3.11 -17.09
N ALA A 71 1.04 3.74 -16.19
CA ALA A 71 2.42 3.39 -15.87
C ALA A 71 2.54 2.63 -14.54
N ALA A 72 3.64 1.92 -14.32
CA ALA A 72 3.89 1.18 -13.07
C ALA A 72 3.77 2.08 -11.83
N ILE A 73 4.31 3.29 -11.90
CA ILE A 73 4.26 4.28 -10.82
C ILE A 73 2.83 4.73 -10.50
N ASP A 74 1.91 4.75 -11.46
CA ASP A 74 0.50 5.11 -11.22
C ASP A 74 -0.17 4.06 -10.34
N TYR A 75 0.08 2.79 -10.64
CA TYR A 75 -0.41 1.67 -9.83
C TYR A 75 0.21 1.67 -8.44
N TYR A 76 1.50 1.99 -8.31
CA TYR A 76 2.14 2.16 -7.01
C TYR A 76 1.52 3.29 -6.18
N HIS A 77 1.33 4.46 -6.77
CA HIS A 77 0.71 5.60 -6.11
C HIS A 77 -0.70 5.27 -5.62
N ALA A 78 -1.52 4.65 -6.48
CA ALA A 78 -2.83 4.17 -6.09
C ALA A 78 -2.76 3.11 -4.98
N ALA A 79 -1.84 2.14 -5.11
CA ALA A 79 -1.64 1.08 -4.12
C ALA A 79 -1.30 1.64 -2.74
N MET A 80 -0.45 2.66 -2.66
CA MET A 80 -0.05 3.29 -1.39
C MET A 80 -1.23 4.00 -0.71
N VAL A 81 -2.09 4.67 -1.49
CA VAL A 81 -3.30 5.30 -0.94
C VAL A 81 -4.26 4.23 -0.36
N PHE A 82 -4.42 3.09 -1.03
CA PHE A 82 -5.20 1.96 -0.51
C PHE A 82 -4.49 1.19 0.62
N GLN A 83 -3.15 1.27 0.70
CA GLN A 83 -2.38 0.69 1.79
C GLN A 83 -2.77 1.31 3.14
N HIS A 84 -3.19 2.57 3.11
CA HIS A 84 -3.77 3.33 4.22
C HIS A 84 -5.30 3.26 4.29
N GLY A 85 -5.89 2.23 3.68
CA GLY A 85 -7.32 1.93 3.77
C GLY A 85 -7.80 1.53 5.16
N GLU A 86 -9.10 1.29 5.26
CA GLU A 86 -9.78 0.98 6.53
C GLU A 86 -10.22 -0.49 6.62
N ASN A 87 -10.31 -1.19 5.48
CA ASN A 87 -10.93 -2.50 5.41
C ASN A 87 -10.19 -3.48 4.48
N LEU A 88 -10.64 -4.74 4.52
CA LEU A 88 -10.03 -5.84 3.77
C LEU A 88 -10.03 -5.60 2.24
N ASP A 89 -11.06 -4.96 1.69
CA ASP A 89 -11.14 -4.72 0.25
C ASP A 89 -10.16 -3.62 -0.18
N ASP A 90 -9.95 -2.58 0.64
CA ASP A 90 -8.89 -1.60 0.42
C ASP A 90 -7.51 -2.31 0.38
N PHE A 91 -7.22 -3.18 1.35
CA PHE A 91 -5.92 -3.86 1.41
C PHE A 91 -5.71 -4.85 0.25
N ARG A 92 -6.78 -5.53 -0.20
CA ARG A 92 -6.75 -6.35 -1.42
C ARG A 92 -6.46 -5.53 -2.66
N LEU A 93 -7.06 -4.35 -2.77
CA LEU A 93 -6.80 -3.45 -3.89
C LEU A 93 -5.35 -2.93 -3.85
N ALA A 94 -4.85 -2.55 -2.67
CA ALA A 94 -3.44 -2.19 -2.49
C ALA A 94 -2.49 -3.32 -2.95
N HIS A 95 -2.79 -4.56 -2.57
CA HIS A 95 -1.99 -5.72 -2.98
C HIS A 95 -2.05 -5.98 -4.49
N ALA A 96 -3.23 -5.91 -5.09
CA ALA A 96 -3.39 -6.10 -6.53
C ALA A 96 -2.62 -5.03 -7.33
N LEU A 97 -2.75 -3.76 -6.95
CA LEU A 97 -2.10 -2.64 -7.65
C LEU A 97 -0.59 -2.66 -7.45
N SER A 98 -0.08 -2.93 -6.25
CA SER A 98 1.37 -3.06 -6.02
C SER A 98 1.98 -4.25 -6.77
N THR A 99 1.24 -5.36 -6.90
CA THR A 99 1.64 -6.51 -7.73
C THR A 99 1.74 -6.14 -9.21
N ILE A 100 0.79 -5.34 -9.73
CA ILE A 100 0.87 -4.81 -11.10
C ILE A 100 2.11 -3.93 -11.27
N ALA A 101 2.33 -2.96 -10.36
CA ALA A 101 3.49 -2.08 -10.40
C ALA A 101 4.81 -2.88 -10.39
N MET A 102 4.94 -3.84 -9.47
CA MET A 102 6.10 -4.73 -9.37
C MET A 102 6.29 -5.61 -10.61
N SER A 103 5.20 -6.04 -11.26
CA SER A 103 5.28 -6.85 -12.49
C SER A 103 5.75 -6.04 -13.69
N LEU A 104 5.40 -4.76 -13.75
CA LEU A 104 5.80 -3.84 -14.82
C LEU A 104 7.25 -3.37 -14.66
N GLU A 105 7.67 -3.10 -13.42
CA GLU A 105 9.01 -2.60 -13.08
C GLU A 105 9.58 -3.39 -11.90
N PRO A 106 10.07 -4.63 -12.14
CA PRO A 106 10.50 -5.51 -11.06
C PRO A 106 11.71 -4.98 -10.30
N GLU A 107 12.57 -4.14 -10.89
CA GLU A 107 13.74 -3.59 -10.20
C GLU A 107 13.41 -2.50 -9.18
N GLU A 108 12.19 -1.97 -9.20
CA GLU A 108 11.76 -0.93 -8.27
C GLU A 108 11.46 -1.48 -6.88
N LYS A 109 12.37 -1.16 -5.96
CA LYS A 109 12.41 -1.72 -4.60
C LYS A 109 11.15 -1.43 -3.78
N GLN A 110 10.62 -0.21 -3.90
CA GLN A 110 9.42 0.23 -3.20
C GLN A 110 8.18 -0.60 -3.58
N TYR A 111 8.09 -1.08 -4.83
CA TYR A 111 6.95 -1.88 -5.29
C TYR A 111 6.97 -3.27 -4.67
N ARG A 112 8.17 -3.86 -4.55
CA ARG A 112 8.37 -5.15 -3.87
C ARG A 112 7.99 -5.07 -2.39
N TRP A 113 8.48 -4.04 -1.69
CA TRP A 113 8.14 -3.84 -0.27
C TRP A 113 6.64 -3.67 -0.08
N LEU A 114 5.98 -2.84 -0.89
CA LEU A 114 4.54 -2.60 -0.78
C LEU A 114 3.71 -3.85 -1.07
N THR A 115 4.16 -4.70 -2.00
CA THR A 115 3.51 -5.99 -2.28
C THR A 115 3.55 -6.91 -1.06
N ALA A 116 4.68 -6.99 -0.35
CA ALA A 116 4.81 -7.74 0.89
C ALA A 116 4.00 -7.12 2.05
N ALA A 117 4.05 -5.79 2.18
CA ALA A 117 3.36 -5.07 3.25
C ALA A 117 1.83 -5.16 3.15
N SER A 118 1.30 -5.03 1.93
CA SER A 118 -0.14 -5.17 1.67
C SER A 118 -0.63 -6.60 1.92
N TRP A 119 0.18 -7.61 1.55
CA TRP A 119 -0.12 -9.01 1.84
C TRP A 119 -0.23 -9.28 3.34
N ASP A 120 0.77 -8.86 4.11
CA ASP A 120 0.73 -9.06 5.56
C ASP A 120 -0.44 -8.31 6.21
N ARG A 121 -0.84 -7.14 5.69
CA ARG A 121 -2.01 -6.41 6.19
C ARG A 121 -3.32 -7.14 5.89
N ILE A 122 -3.46 -7.82 4.75
CA ILE A 122 -4.57 -8.73 4.47
C ILE A 122 -4.60 -9.84 5.53
N MET A 123 -3.46 -10.49 5.77
CA MET A 123 -3.33 -11.59 6.74
C MET A 123 -3.72 -11.15 8.16
N ALA A 124 -3.16 -10.04 8.64
CA ALA A 124 -3.45 -9.50 9.97
C ALA A 124 -4.94 -9.13 10.13
N THR A 125 -5.53 -8.51 9.09
CA THR A 125 -6.97 -8.16 9.06
C THR A 125 -7.86 -9.40 9.18
N GLN A 126 -7.43 -10.52 8.60
CA GLN A 126 -8.13 -11.81 8.67
C GLN A 126 -7.74 -12.67 9.88
N LEU A 127 -7.01 -12.10 10.86
CA LEU A 127 -6.52 -12.81 12.05
C LEU A 127 -5.70 -14.06 11.69
N GLN A 128 -4.83 -13.93 10.69
CA GLN A 128 -3.85 -14.93 10.29
C GLN A 128 -2.44 -14.41 10.56
N PRO A 129 -1.48 -15.27 10.96
CA PRO A 129 -0.10 -14.83 11.12
C PRO A 129 0.44 -14.27 9.79
N GLN A 130 1.14 -13.14 9.87
CA GLN A 130 1.76 -12.51 8.70
C GLN A 130 2.96 -13.30 8.19
N TRP A 131 3.41 -13.03 6.97
CA TRP A 131 4.49 -13.81 6.34
C TRP A 131 5.82 -13.06 6.37
N TYR A 132 5.82 -11.80 5.97
CA TYR A 132 7.05 -11.04 5.79
C TYR A 132 7.49 -10.32 7.07
N GLY A 133 6.56 -9.94 7.94
CA GLY A 133 6.87 -9.28 9.21
C GLY A 133 6.80 -7.75 9.10
N THR A 134 5.90 -7.23 8.30
CA THR A 134 5.75 -5.78 8.05
C THR A 134 4.73 -5.09 8.97
N GLN A 135 3.84 -5.86 9.61
CA GLN A 135 2.74 -5.35 10.42
C GLN A 135 3.10 -5.30 11.90
N PHE A 136 2.95 -4.11 12.47
CA PHE A 136 3.08 -3.84 13.89
C PHE A 136 1.73 -3.39 14.42
N HIS A 137 1.37 -3.87 15.60
CA HIS A 137 0.13 -3.54 16.30
C HIS A 137 0.47 -3.02 17.68
N SER A 138 -0.48 -2.37 18.33
CA SER A 138 -0.33 -1.91 19.70
C SER A 138 -1.54 -2.31 20.53
N ASP A 139 -1.31 -2.60 21.80
CA ASP A 139 -2.33 -2.80 22.82
C ASP A 139 -2.04 -1.91 24.03
N ASP A 140 -2.72 -2.17 25.15
CA ASP A 140 -2.54 -1.45 26.41
C ASP A 140 -1.15 -1.64 27.04
N LYS A 141 -0.42 -2.70 26.66
CA LYS A 141 0.94 -2.99 27.14
C LYS A 141 2.04 -2.44 26.23
N GLY A 142 1.72 -2.08 24.99
CA GLY A 142 2.62 -1.40 24.07
C GLY A 142 2.56 -1.92 22.64
N MET A 143 3.51 -1.47 21.82
CA MET A 143 3.68 -1.91 20.43
C MET A 143 4.33 -3.30 20.37
N PHE A 144 3.88 -4.14 19.46
CA PHE A 144 4.45 -5.44 19.15
C PHE A 144 4.47 -5.72 17.65
N LEU A 145 5.42 -6.56 17.23
CA LEU A 145 5.37 -7.19 15.91
C LEU A 145 4.22 -8.20 15.89
N TYR A 146 3.28 -8.04 14.97
CA TYR A 146 2.15 -8.96 14.84
C TYR A 146 2.65 -10.41 14.56
N PRO A 147 1.97 -11.47 15.05
CA PRO A 147 2.44 -12.85 14.91
C PRO A 147 2.87 -13.21 13.48
N VAL A 148 4.06 -13.78 13.34
CA VAL A 148 4.66 -14.19 12.05
C VAL A 148 4.56 -15.71 11.90
N ALA A 149 4.24 -16.19 10.70
CA ALA A 149 4.28 -17.61 10.35
C ALA A 149 5.74 -18.03 10.08
N ASP A 150 6.40 -18.53 11.12
CA ASP A 150 7.81 -18.94 11.04
C ASP A 150 8.02 -20.05 9.99
N GLY A 151 9.05 -19.89 9.16
CA GLY A 151 9.45 -20.86 8.15
C GLY A 151 8.68 -20.82 6.82
N VAL A 152 7.60 -20.03 6.70
CA VAL A 152 6.86 -19.89 5.42
C VAL A 152 7.62 -19.04 4.40
N VAL A 153 8.31 -18.00 4.86
CA VAL A 153 9.16 -17.12 4.05
C VAL A 153 10.56 -17.11 4.64
N SER A 154 11.57 -17.35 3.81
CA SER A 154 12.97 -17.28 4.21
C SER A 154 13.45 -15.83 4.37
N ASP A 155 14.54 -15.61 5.10
CA ASP A 155 15.14 -14.26 5.19
C ASP A 155 15.73 -13.78 3.86
N GLU A 156 16.11 -14.70 2.96
CA GLU A 156 16.52 -14.37 1.59
C GLU A 156 15.33 -13.84 0.79
N ASP A 157 14.16 -14.49 0.89
CA ASP A 157 12.93 -14.04 0.23
C ASP A 157 12.42 -12.71 0.81
N ARG A 158 12.53 -12.50 2.13
CA ARG A 158 12.24 -11.18 2.74
C ARG A 158 13.10 -10.09 2.12
N LYS A 159 14.41 -10.31 2.04
CA LYS A 159 15.36 -9.36 1.43
C LYS A 159 15.07 -9.14 -0.06
N ALA A 160 14.71 -10.19 -0.80
CA ALA A 160 14.31 -10.07 -2.21
C ALA A 160 13.10 -9.13 -2.36
N MET A 161 12.16 -9.20 -1.41
CA MET A 161 11.00 -8.32 -1.29
C MET A 161 11.27 -6.98 -0.60
N GLN A 162 12.54 -6.63 -0.34
CA GLN A 162 12.94 -5.38 0.34
C GLN A 162 12.40 -5.24 1.77
N VAL A 163 12.08 -6.37 2.41
CA VAL A 163 11.73 -6.45 3.82
C VAL A 163 12.98 -6.91 4.61
N PRO A 164 13.27 -6.32 5.79
CA PRO A 164 14.35 -6.80 6.65
C PRO A 164 14.15 -8.27 7.05
N THR A 165 15.22 -8.94 7.49
CA THR A 165 15.11 -10.25 8.14
C THR A 165 14.20 -10.17 9.37
N LEU A 166 13.66 -11.31 9.80
CA LEU A 166 12.81 -11.32 10.99
C LEU A 166 13.56 -10.83 12.25
N ALA A 167 14.85 -11.15 12.36
CA ALA A 167 15.69 -10.66 13.46
C ALA A 167 15.87 -9.14 13.42
N GLU A 168 16.14 -8.56 12.24
CA GLU A 168 16.27 -7.10 12.07
C GLU A 168 14.94 -6.38 12.34
N THR A 169 13.82 -6.93 11.87
CA THR A 169 12.47 -6.40 12.15
C THR A 169 12.19 -6.35 13.65
N ARG A 170 12.51 -7.43 14.38
CA ARG A 170 12.36 -7.48 15.84
C ARG A 170 13.25 -6.47 16.54
N ALA A 171 14.49 -6.28 16.08
CA ALA A 171 15.40 -5.29 16.65
C ALA A 171 14.90 -3.85 16.45
N ARG A 172 14.20 -3.55 15.34
CA ARG A 172 13.62 -2.23 15.06
C ARG A 172 12.38 -1.91 15.89
N LEU A 173 11.78 -2.89 16.57
CA LEU A 173 10.54 -2.69 17.33
C LEU A 173 10.68 -1.61 18.40
N GLU A 174 11.83 -1.55 19.08
CA GLU A 174 12.10 -0.51 20.08
C GLU A 174 12.16 0.90 19.48
N GLU A 175 12.81 1.05 18.33
CA GLU A 175 12.90 2.31 17.60
C GLU A 175 11.52 2.76 17.11
N LEU A 176 10.75 1.84 16.53
CA LEU A 176 9.39 2.10 16.05
C LEU A 176 8.46 2.49 17.19
N ALA A 177 8.49 1.77 18.32
CA ALA A 177 7.71 2.10 19.49
C ALA A 177 8.05 3.52 19.96
N LYS A 178 9.34 3.84 20.07
CA LYS A 178 9.80 5.18 20.47
C LYS A 178 9.35 6.27 19.51
N MET A 179 9.46 6.07 18.20
CA MET A 179 9.00 7.03 17.19
C MET A 179 7.50 7.32 17.26
N ASN A 180 6.71 6.35 17.73
CA ASN A 180 5.27 6.47 17.92
C ASN A 180 4.87 6.90 19.35
N GLY A 181 5.84 7.25 20.21
CA GLY A 181 5.57 7.61 21.60
C GLY A 181 5.05 6.45 22.46
N GLN A 182 5.34 5.21 22.07
CA GLN A 182 4.90 3.97 22.72
C GLN A 182 6.09 3.22 23.33
N THR A 183 5.79 2.28 24.24
CA THR A 183 6.73 1.25 24.72
C THR A 183 6.53 -0.05 23.93
N VAL A 184 7.49 -0.97 24.01
CA VAL A 184 7.33 -2.32 23.48
C VAL A 184 6.49 -3.15 24.45
N ASN A 185 5.53 -3.92 23.94
CA ASN A 185 4.80 -4.90 24.74
C ASN A 185 5.74 -6.07 25.10
N PRO A 186 6.01 -6.33 26.39
CA PRO A 186 6.93 -7.39 26.83
C PRO A 186 6.37 -8.81 26.67
N ASP A 187 5.06 -8.94 26.44
CA ASP A 187 4.32 -10.20 26.35
C ASP A 187 3.33 -10.12 25.17
N PRO A 188 3.84 -10.12 23.92
CA PRO A 188 3.02 -9.93 22.73
C PRO A 188 2.04 -11.10 22.54
N PRO A 189 0.77 -10.83 22.19
CA PRO A 189 -0.24 -11.88 22.08
C PRO A 189 0.05 -12.85 20.94
N THR A 190 -0.26 -14.11 21.16
CA THR A 190 -0.31 -15.14 20.11
C THR A 190 -1.50 -14.91 19.17
N ILE A 191 -1.45 -15.50 17.98
CA ILE A 191 -2.56 -15.40 17.02
C ILE A 191 -3.88 -15.96 17.58
N GLU A 192 -3.79 -17.00 18.42
CA GLU A 192 -4.96 -17.61 19.05
C GLU A 192 -5.58 -16.71 20.11
N GLU A 193 -4.76 -15.98 20.87
CA GLU A 193 -5.26 -14.97 21.82
C GLU A 193 -5.97 -13.83 21.11
N LEU A 194 -5.42 -13.34 19.99
CA LEU A 194 -6.06 -12.32 19.17
C LEU A 194 -7.42 -12.79 18.61
N ARG A 195 -7.51 -14.05 18.18
CA ARG A 195 -8.78 -14.65 17.71
C ARG A 195 -9.82 -14.73 18.83
N ARG A 196 -9.42 -15.21 20.01
CA ARG A 196 -10.30 -15.26 21.18
C ARG A 196 -10.79 -13.87 21.57
N ALA A 197 -9.90 -12.87 21.59
CA ALA A 197 -10.26 -11.49 21.91
C ALA A 197 -11.30 -10.91 20.94
N ARG A 198 -11.14 -11.14 19.62
CA ARG A 198 -12.12 -10.68 18.61
C ARG A 198 -13.49 -11.32 18.81
N GLN A 199 -13.54 -12.61 19.13
CA GLN A 199 -14.79 -13.33 19.35
C GLN A 199 -15.54 -12.85 20.60
N ALA A 200 -14.82 -12.48 21.66
CA ALA A 200 -15.40 -11.90 22.86
C ALA A 200 -16.07 -10.54 22.54
N TRP A 201 -15.35 -9.65 21.84
CA TRP A 201 -15.87 -8.35 21.41
C TRP A 201 -17.08 -8.42 20.48
N SER A 202 -17.25 -9.50 19.72
CA SER A 202 -18.37 -9.65 18.77
C SER A 202 -19.67 -10.14 19.42
N LYS A 203 -19.63 -10.48 20.73
CA LYS A 203 -20.77 -11.02 21.48
C LYS A 203 -21.41 -10.00 22.43
N ASP A 204 -20.73 -8.89 22.68
CA ASP A 204 -21.20 -7.76 23.49
C ASP A 204 -21.84 -6.68 22.60
#